data_AF-A0A843YT60-F1
#
_entry.id   AF-A0A843YT60-F1
#
_cell.length_a   1.000
_cell.length_b   1.000
_cell.length_c   1.000
_cell.angle_alpha   90.00
_cell.angle_beta   90.00
_cell.angle_gamma   90.00
#
_symmetry.space_group_name_H-M   'P 1'
#
loop_
_entity.id
_entity.type
_entity.pdbx_description
1 polymer ?
#
loop_
_entity_poly.entity_id
_entity_poly.type
_entity_poly.pdbx_seq_one_letter_code
_entity_poly.pdbx_strand_id
1 'polypeptide(L)'
;MNTTRNKRWNGKIETLTSGYIDNVIEKMVEYGDRVQFALSGTGLRPHYQVINSTNKCMAFDSNNHLLHPKEHEFVGSNATAIFSLEQIKAAKSGVATKASVARTGRVTAIGGVRRTAAAKAQDLVNAAKYEYFKNNRHTLPDEIGEYSDKITLLMQNGMSAEDAFGEVVKLHF
;
A
#
# COMPACT_ATOMS: atom_id res chain seq x y z
N MET A 1 -27.12 34.24 -12.53
CA MET A 1 -27.20 33.46 -11.27
C MET A 1 -25.82 32.87 -11.01
N ASN A 2 -24.97 33.57 -10.26
CA ASN A 2 -23.59 33.16 -10.01
C ASN A 2 -23.57 32.25 -8.77
N THR A 3 -23.67 30.93 -8.97
CA THR A 3 -23.64 29.97 -7.87
C THR A 3 -22.26 30.00 -7.22
N THR A 4 -22.16 30.55 -6.02
CA THR A 4 -20.99 30.51 -5.15
C THR A 4 -20.68 29.03 -4.87
N ARG A 5 -19.87 28.39 -5.73
CA ARG A 5 -19.42 27.01 -5.53
C ARG A 5 -18.59 27.00 -4.26
N ASN A 6 -19.20 26.50 -3.18
CA ASN A 6 -18.51 26.20 -1.94
C ASN A 6 -17.26 25.34 -2.28
N LYS A 7 -16.10 25.72 -1.74
CA LYS A 7 -14.78 25.29 -2.21
C LYS A 7 -14.59 23.81 -1.87
N ARG A 8 -14.94 22.93 -2.81
CA ARG A 8 -14.76 21.47 -2.68
C ARG A 8 -13.29 21.15 -2.48
N TRP A 9 -13.00 20.12 -1.68
CA TRP A 9 -11.64 19.61 -1.52
C TRP A 9 -11.04 19.23 -2.89
N ASN A 10 -9.76 19.53 -3.09
CA ASN A 10 -9.08 19.37 -4.37
C ASN A 10 -8.43 17.98 -4.57
N GLY A 11 -8.65 17.05 -3.64
CA GLY A 11 -8.06 15.70 -3.67
C GLY A 11 -6.65 15.61 -3.11
N LYS A 12 -6.04 16.71 -2.64
CA LYS A 12 -4.70 16.70 -2.03
C LYS A 12 -4.80 16.63 -0.52
N ILE A 13 -4.21 15.58 0.06
CA ILE A 13 -4.20 15.35 1.50
C ILE A 13 -3.55 16.50 2.29
N GLU A 14 -2.54 17.16 1.68
CA GLU A 14 -1.83 18.32 2.23
C GLU A 14 -2.72 19.54 2.48
N THR A 15 -3.88 19.61 1.82
CA THR A 15 -4.82 20.73 1.99
C THR A 15 -5.85 20.50 3.08
N LEU A 16 -5.82 19.32 3.73
CA LEU A 16 -6.69 19.01 4.85
C LEU A 16 -6.11 19.59 6.14
N THR A 17 -6.98 20.05 7.04
CA THR A 17 -6.59 20.56 8.35
C THR A 17 -5.98 19.45 9.21
N SER A 18 -4.91 19.74 9.95
CA SER A 18 -4.23 18.79 10.84
C SER A 18 -5.20 18.07 11.80
N GLY A 19 -6.12 18.79 12.44
CA GLY A 19 -7.10 18.19 13.35
C GLY A 19 -8.08 17.22 12.67
N TYR A 20 -8.33 17.37 11.37
CA TYR A 20 -9.11 16.39 10.62
C TYR A 20 -8.28 15.14 10.33
N ILE A 21 -7.01 15.31 9.95
CA ILE A 21 -6.09 14.20 9.72
C ILE A 21 -5.89 13.38 11.01
N ASP A 22 -5.84 14.03 12.17
CA ASP A 22 -5.70 13.36 13.46
C ASP A 22 -6.87 12.43 13.76
N ASN A 23 -8.10 12.88 13.52
CA ASN A 23 -9.28 12.04 13.68
C ASN A 23 -9.28 10.86 12.68
N VAL A 24 -8.82 11.07 11.44
CA VAL A 24 -8.68 9.99 10.46
C VAL A 24 -7.65 8.96 10.93
N ILE A 25 -6.51 9.41 11.46
CA ILE A 25 -5.48 8.51 12.01
C ILE A 25 -6.05 7.69 13.17
N GLU A 26 -6.81 8.31 14.07
CA GLU A 26 -7.46 7.61 15.18
C GLU A 26 -8.37 6.47 14.66
N LYS A 27 -9.21 6.76 13.66
CA LYS A 27 -10.09 5.75 13.05
C LYS A 27 -9.34 4.66 12.29
N MET A 28 -8.19 4.98 11.71
CA MET A 28 -7.33 3.96 11.12
C MET A 28 -6.70 3.04 12.16
N VAL A 29 -6.19 3.60 13.26
CA VAL A 29 -5.64 2.79 14.35
C VAL A 29 -6.71 1.86 14.92
N GLU A 30 -7.96 2.32 15.01
CA GLU A 30 -9.08 1.55 15.58
C GLU A 30 -9.64 0.49 14.62
N TYR A 31 -9.82 0.82 13.33
CA TYR A 31 -10.61 0.00 12.41
C TYR A 31 -9.84 -0.54 11.20
N GLY A 32 -8.69 0.04 10.82
CA GLY A 32 -7.95 -0.42 9.65
C GLY A 32 -6.72 0.39 9.24
N ASP A 33 -5.75 -0.30 8.66
CA ASP A 33 -4.41 0.21 8.33
C ASP A 33 -4.36 1.16 7.12
N ARG A 34 -5.46 1.25 6.37
CA ARG A 34 -5.53 1.96 5.09
C ARG A 34 -6.77 2.85 5.01
N VAL A 35 -6.67 3.95 4.27
CA VAL A 35 -7.80 4.86 4.04
C VAL A 35 -7.95 5.22 2.58
N GLN A 36 -9.15 5.57 2.19
CA GLN A 36 -9.46 6.15 0.89
C GLN A 36 -10.42 7.32 1.07
N PHE A 37 -10.18 8.43 0.37
CA PHE A 37 -11.03 9.62 0.44
C PHE A 37 -11.97 9.70 -0.76
N ALA A 38 -13.19 10.16 -0.54
CA ALA A 38 -14.15 10.48 -1.60
C ALA A 38 -13.89 11.90 -2.12
N LEU A 39 -13.79 12.02 -3.44
CA LEU A 39 -13.74 13.28 -4.19
C LEU A 39 -15.14 13.84 -4.46
N SER A 40 -16.19 13.02 -4.34
CA SER A 40 -17.58 13.39 -4.61
C SER A 40 -18.27 14.24 -3.53
N GLY A 41 -17.55 14.68 -2.50
CA GLY A 41 -18.11 15.45 -1.39
C GLY A 41 -18.59 16.86 -1.76
N THR A 42 -19.51 17.41 -0.96
CA THR A 42 -20.02 18.79 -1.10
C THR A 42 -19.27 19.81 -0.24
N GLY A 43 -18.34 19.36 0.61
CA GLY A 43 -17.61 20.20 1.57
C GLY A 43 -16.10 20.34 1.33
N LEU A 44 -15.46 21.15 2.20
CA LEU A 44 -13.99 21.29 2.28
C LEU A 44 -13.32 20.02 2.82
N ARG A 45 -14.06 19.21 3.58
CA ARG A 45 -13.59 17.95 4.14
C ARG A 45 -14.23 16.81 3.37
N PRO A 46 -13.44 15.88 2.81
CA PRO A 46 -13.98 14.72 2.10
C PRO A 46 -14.64 13.76 3.07
N HIS A 47 -15.48 12.86 2.55
CA HIS A 47 -15.82 11.62 3.25
C HIS A 47 -14.67 10.64 3.06
N TYR A 48 -14.51 9.68 3.95
CA TYR A 48 -13.41 8.73 3.87
C TYR A 48 -13.88 7.34 4.25
N GLN A 49 -13.19 6.33 3.77
CA GLN A 49 -13.39 4.96 4.21
C GLN A 49 -12.07 4.39 4.73
N VAL A 50 -12.14 3.77 5.89
CA VAL A 50 -11.06 3.00 6.48
C VAL A 50 -11.19 1.56 6.00
N ILE A 51 -10.09 0.99 5.56
CA ILE A 51 -10.02 -0.35 4.99
C ILE A 51 -9.13 -1.18 5.92
N ASN A 52 -9.67 -2.25 6.48
CA ASN A 52 -8.92 -3.19 7.32
C ASN A 52 -8.03 -4.10 6.46
N SER A 53 -7.11 -4.82 7.10
CA SER A 53 -6.32 -5.94 6.57
C SER A 53 -7.17 -7.00 5.84
N THR A 54 -8.40 -7.23 6.32
CA THR A 54 -9.37 -8.16 5.71
C THR A 54 -10.13 -7.57 4.50
N ASN A 55 -9.78 -6.35 4.06
CA ASN A 55 -10.45 -5.57 3.02
C ASN A 55 -11.92 -5.25 3.31
N LYS A 56 -12.34 -5.29 4.58
CA LYS A 56 -13.60 -4.72 5.03
C LYS A 56 -13.46 -3.20 5.12
N CYS A 57 -14.45 -2.47 4.63
CA CYS A 57 -14.46 -1.02 4.62
C CYS A 57 -15.46 -0.49 5.64
N MET A 58 -15.08 0.55 6.38
CA MET A 58 -15.97 1.36 7.20
C MET A 58 -15.88 2.80 6.71
N ALA A 59 -17.00 3.36 6.26
CA ALA A 59 -17.04 4.73 5.77
C ALA A 59 -17.41 5.70 6.90
N PHE A 60 -16.85 6.90 6.81
CA PHE A 60 -17.05 7.99 7.72
C PHE A 60 -17.33 9.27 6.93
N ASP A 61 -18.21 10.11 7.47
CA ASP A 61 -18.50 11.41 6.91
C ASP A 61 -17.39 12.43 7.23
N SER A 62 -17.57 13.67 6.80
CA SER A 62 -16.63 14.77 7.06
C SER A 62 -16.50 15.15 8.55
N ASN A 63 -17.43 14.69 9.38
CA ASN A 63 -17.46 14.91 10.83
C ASN A 63 -16.92 13.70 11.61
N ASN A 64 -16.42 12.66 10.93
CA ASN A 64 -15.93 11.40 11.50
C ASN A 64 -17.04 10.53 12.12
N HIS A 65 -18.28 10.73 11.70
CA HIS A 65 -19.39 9.84 12.06
C HIS A 65 -19.50 8.70 11.05
N LEU A 66 -19.95 7.53 11.52
CA LEU A 66 -20.17 6.39 10.66
C LEU A 66 -21.16 6.75 9.54
N LEU A 67 -20.74 6.53 8.31
CA LEU A 67 -21.51 6.78 7.10
C LEU A 67 -21.83 5.45 6.42
N HIS A 68 -23.05 5.33 5.93
CA HIS A 68 -23.38 4.28 4.98
C HIS A 68 -23.09 4.81 3.57
N PRO A 69 -22.01 4.34 2.92
CA PRO A 69 -21.58 4.90 1.66
C PRO A 69 -22.58 4.54 0.56
N LYS A 70 -22.82 5.45 -0.37
CA LYS A 70 -23.59 5.12 -1.58
C LYS A 70 -22.73 4.29 -2.53
N GLU A 71 -23.35 3.46 -3.38
CA GLU A 71 -22.66 2.48 -4.26
C GLU A 71 -21.50 3.05 -5.11
N HIS A 72 -21.49 4.35 -5.41
CA HIS A 72 -20.51 4.98 -6.30
C HIS A 72 -19.65 6.06 -5.65
N GLU A 73 -19.65 6.14 -4.32
CA GLU A 73 -19.00 7.22 -3.58
C GLU A 73 -17.48 7.04 -3.44
N PHE A 74 -17.03 5.79 -3.31
CA PHE A 74 -15.62 5.42 -3.17
C PHE A 74 -15.09 4.61 -4.35
N VAL A 75 -15.72 4.73 -5.52
CA VAL A 75 -15.39 3.92 -6.72
C VAL A 75 -15.00 4.81 -7.90
N GLY A 76 -14.03 4.33 -8.69
CA GLY A 76 -13.64 4.95 -9.96
C GLY A 76 -13.08 6.36 -9.79
N SER A 77 -13.54 7.29 -10.62
CA SER A 77 -13.08 8.68 -10.64
C SER A 77 -13.51 9.52 -9.43
N ASN A 78 -14.39 8.98 -8.58
CA ASN A 78 -14.89 9.67 -7.39
C ASN A 78 -14.06 9.40 -6.13
N ALA A 79 -12.97 8.62 -6.22
CA ALA A 79 -12.17 8.25 -5.07
C ALA A 79 -10.69 8.54 -5.29
N THR A 80 -9.99 8.84 -4.21
CA THR A 80 -8.53 8.96 -4.24
C THR A 80 -7.87 7.59 -4.30
N ALA A 81 -6.54 7.61 -4.46
CA ALA A 81 -5.72 6.45 -4.13
C ALA A 81 -5.94 6.03 -2.66
N ILE A 82 -5.66 4.76 -2.39
CA ILE A 82 -5.64 4.22 -1.04
C ILE A 82 -4.31 4.63 -0.39
N PHE A 83 -4.39 5.28 0.76
CA PHE A 83 -3.23 5.72 1.53
C PHE A 83 -3.01 4.80 2.73
N SER A 84 -1.75 4.49 3.02
CA SER A 84 -1.38 3.81 4.27
C SER A 84 -1.32 4.78 5.43
N LEU A 85 -1.43 4.27 6.65
CA LEU A 85 -1.29 5.04 7.88
C LEU A 85 0.02 5.86 7.92
N GLU A 86 1.13 5.31 7.42
CA GLU A 86 2.42 6.01 7.32
C GLU A 86 2.39 7.18 6.34
N GLN A 87 1.75 7.02 5.18
CA GLN A 87 1.62 8.08 4.18
C GLN A 87 0.81 9.27 4.71
N ILE A 88 -0.22 9.01 5.52
CA ILE A 88 -1.02 10.07 6.14
C ILE A 88 -0.24 10.78 7.24
N LYS A 89 0.52 10.03 8.05
CA LYS A 89 1.40 10.62 9.07
C LYS A 89 2.49 11.50 8.42
N ALA A 90 3.06 11.05 7.30
CA ALA A 90 4.02 11.84 6.51
C ALA A 90 3.36 13.08 5.90
N ALA A 91 2.13 12.96 5.37
CA ALA A 91 1.37 14.10 4.88
C ALA A 91 1.07 15.14 5.98
N LYS A 92 0.78 14.69 7.21
CA LYS A 92 0.56 15.56 8.37
C LYS A 92 1.82 16.37 8.72
N SER A 93 3.00 15.74 8.67
CA SER A 93 4.24 16.40 9.08
C SER A 93 4.77 17.42 8.06
N GLY A 94 4.10 17.60 6.92
CA GLY A 94 4.57 18.47 5.83
C GLY A 94 5.86 17.95 5.17
N VAL A 95 6.39 16.82 5.64
CA VAL A 95 7.46 16.08 5.00
C VAL A 95 6.77 15.29 3.89
N ALA A 96 6.50 16.00 2.79
CA ALA A 96 6.24 15.37 1.51
C ALA A 96 7.49 14.57 1.14
N THR A 97 7.60 13.35 1.67
CA THR A 97 8.38 12.33 1.00
C THR A 97 7.76 12.27 -0.38
N LYS A 98 8.54 12.73 -1.36
CA LYS A 98 8.30 12.46 -2.78
C LYS A 98 8.41 10.95 -2.95
N ALA A 99 7.46 10.20 -2.41
CA ALA A 99 7.16 8.87 -2.88
C ALA A 99 6.60 9.11 -4.27
N SER A 100 7.52 9.09 -5.23
CA SER A 100 7.25 9.03 -6.64
C SER A 100 6.06 8.10 -6.82
N VAL A 101 4.91 8.67 -7.17
CA VAL A 101 3.86 7.93 -7.82
C VAL A 101 4.49 7.51 -9.13
N ALA A 102 5.15 6.36 -9.11
CA ALA A 102 5.38 5.60 -10.31
C ALA A 102 3.98 5.44 -10.91
N ARG A 103 3.72 6.20 -11.97
CA ARG A 103 2.60 5.97 -12.87
C ARG A 103 2.84 4.59 -13.45
N THR A 104 2.43 3.55 -12.72
CA THR A 104 2.37 2.21 -13.28
C THR A 104 1.22 2.28 -14.26
N GLY A 105 1.58 2.24 -15.54
CA GLY A 105 0.66 2.33 -16.64
C GLY A 105 -0.48 1.34 -16.47
N ARG A 106 -1.63 1.77 -16.95
CA ARG A 106 -2.74 0.95 -17.43
C ARG A 106 -2.27 -0.46 -17.82
N VAL A 107 -2.46 -1.44 -16.94
CA VAL A 107 -2.53 -2.85 -17.33
C VAL A 107 -3.96 -3.28 -17.07
N THR A 108 -4.72 -3.32 -18.16
CA THR A 108 -5.89 -4.17 -18.29
C THR A 108 -5.47 -5.61 -17.98
N ALA A 109 -5.79 -6.10 -16.79
CA ALA A 109 -5.71 -7.52 -16.46
C ALA A 109 -7.09 -7.99 -16.01
N ILE A 110 -7.78 -8.58 -16.97
CA ILE A 110 -8.96 -9.43 -16.81
C ILE A 110 -8.60 -10.54 -15.80
N GLY A 111 -9.43 -10.70 -14.76
CA GLY A 111 -9.45 -11.88 -13.89
C GLY A 111 -8.16 -12.18 -13.11
N GLY A 112 -8.07 -11.72 -11.87
CA GLY A 112 -6.98 -12.13 -10.97
C GLY A 112 -7.38 -12.04 -9.51
N VAL A 113 -7.50 -13.20 -8.86
CA VAL A 113 -7.69 -13.36 -7.42
C VAL A 113 -6.70 -12.45 -6.67
N ARG A 114 -7.23 -11.60 -5.77
CA ARG A 114 -6.43 -10.65 -4.97
C ARG A 114 -5.44 -11.43 -4.11
N ARG A 115 -4.15 -11.43 -4.50
CA ARG A 115 -3.08 -12.07 -3.73
C ARG A 115 -2.92 -11.40 -2.37
N THR A 116 -2.91 -12.21 -1.32
CA THR A 116 -2.76 -11.80 0.08
C THR A 116 -1.39 -11.14 0.34
N ALA A 117 -1.25 -10.40 1.43
CA ALA A 117 0.02 -9.75 1.79
C ALA A 117 1.19 -10.75 1.91
N ALA A 118 0.91 -11.97 2.40
CA ALA A 118 1.87 -13.07 2.44
C ALA A 118 2.33 -13.53 1.04
N ALA A 119 1.41 -13.60 0.07
CA ALA A 119 1.76 -13.92 -1.31
C ALA A 119 2.61 -12.81 -1.96
N LYS A 120 2.37 -11.55 -1.60
CA LYS A 120 3.22 -10.43 -2.06
C LYS A 120 4.62 -10.48 -1.43
N ALA A 121 4.74 -10.82 -0.15
CA ALA A 121 6.04 -11.00 0.50
C ALA A 121 6.80 -12.17 -0.13
N GLN A 122 6.11 -13.27 -0.44
CA GLN A 122 6.69 -14.42 -1.15
C GLN A 122 7.15 -14.06 -2.56
N ASP A 123 6.35 -13.27 -3.29
CA ASP A 123 6.71 -12.80 -4.62
C ASP A 123 7.97 -11.92 -4.58
N LEU A 124 8.13 -11.08 -3.55
CA LEU A 124 9.35 -10.28 -3.34
C LEU A 124 10.58 -11.13 -3.04
N VAL A 125 10.45 -12.14 -2.16
CA VAL A 125 11.53 -13.08 -1.85
C VAL A 125 11.93 -13.87 -3.10
N ASN A 126 10.96 -14.37 -3.86
CA ASN A 126 11.21 -15.10 -5.10
C ASN A 126 11.89 -14.22 -6.16
N ALA A 127 11.47 -12.95 -6.29
CA ALA A 127 12.09 -12.01 -7.22
C ALA A 127 13.54 -11.73 -6.84
N ALA A 128 13.81 -11.40 -5.57
CA ALA A 128 15.17 -11.14 -5.08
C ALA A 128 16.08 -12.37 -5.20
N LYS A 129 15.56 -13.57 -4.90
CA LYS A 129 16.28 -14.84 -5.08
C LYS A 129 16.67 -15.06 -6.54
N TYR A 130 15.74 -14.82 -7.46
CA TYR A 130 15.97 -15.02 -8.89
C TYR A 130 16.96 -14.01 -9.46
N GLU A 131 16.85 -12.73 -9.10
CA GLU A 131 17.81 -11.70 -9.52
C GLU A 131 19.22 -12.03 -9.06
N TYR A 132 19.38 -12.42 -7.79
CA TYR A 132 20.68 -12.79 -7.25
C TYR A 132 21.25 -14.02 -7.96
N PHE A 133 20.46 -15.09 -8.11
CA PHE A 133 20.89 -16.32 -8.80
C PHE A 133 21.28 -16.04 -10.24
N LYS A 134 20.52 -15.21 -10.97
CA LYS A 134 20.80 -14.86 -12.36
C LYS A 134 22.12 -14.10 -12.50
N ASN A 135 22.35 -13.12 -11.62
CA ASN A 135 23.56 -12.28 -11.66
C ASN A 135 24.81 -13.07 -11.23
N ASN A 136 24.64 -14.01 -10.30
CA ASN A 136 25.72 -14.78 -9.67
C ASN A 136 25.77 -16.24 -10.15
N ARG A 137 25.11 -16.58 -11.25
CA ARG A 137 25.07 -17.96 -11.77
C ARG A 137 26.45 -18.56 -12.02
N HIS A 138 27.43 -17.71 -12.34
CA HIS A 138 28.80 -18.09 -12.62
C HIS A 138 29.67 -18.27 -11.37
N THR A 139 29.25 -17.73 -10.22
CA THR A 139 29.94 -17.86 -8.92
C THR A 139 29.31 -18.90 -8.00
N LEU A 140 28.09 -19.35 -8.31
CA LEU A 140 27.34 -20.30 -7.51
C LEU A 140 27.53 -21.74 -8.04
N PRO A 141 27.60 -22.75 -7.15
CA PRO A 141 27.64 -24.16 -7.52
C PRO A 141 26.40 -24.59 -8.33
N ASP A 142 26.56 -25.52 -9.27
CA ASP A 142 25.44 -26.00 -10.11
C ASP A 142 24.34 -26.69 -9.28
N GLU A 143 24.72 -27.33 -8.18
CA GLU A 143 23.82 -28.02 -7.24
C GLU A 143 23.12 -27.05 -6.25
N ILE A 144 23.43 -25.74 -6.26
CA ILE A 144 22.80 -24.77 -5.34
C ILE A 144 21.27 -24.70 -5.50
N GLY A 145 20.77 -25.06 -6.69
CA GLY A 145 19.35 -25.12 -7.00
C GLY A 145 18.58 -26.10 -6.12
N GLU A 146 19.23 -27.16 -5.65
CA GLU A 146 18.63 -28.17 -4.75
C GLU A 146 18.32 -27.57 -3.36
N TYR A 147 19.05 -26.53 -2.97
CA TYR A 147 18.87 -25.83 -1.69
C TYR A 147 17.98 -24.58 -1.80
N SER A 148 17.27 -24.41 -2.91
CA SER A 148 16.37 -23.27 -3.17
C SER A 148 15.34 -23.05 -2.05
N ASP A 149 14.82 -24.13 -1.46
CA ASP A 149 13.87 -24.05 -0.35
C ASP A 149 14.53 -23.51 0.92
N LYS A 150 15.77 -23.94 1.20
CA LYS A 150 16.56 -23.48 2.35
C LYS A 150 16.91 -22.01 2.21
N ILE A 151 17.30 -21.57 1.02
CA ILE A 151 17.58 -20.16 0.70
C ILE A 151 16.31 -19.32 0.90
N THR A 152 15.17 -19.80 0.43
CA THR A 152 13.88 -19.11 0.60
C THR A 152 13.52 -18.94 2.07
N LEU A 153 13.77 -19.95 2.90
CA LEU A 153 13.51 -19.92 4.34
C LEU A 153 14.42 -18.89 5.04
N LEU A 154 15.72 -18.86 4.71
CA LEU A 154 16.65 -17.86 5.25
C LEU A 154 16.23 -16.42 4.87
N MET A 155 15.80 -16.21 3.63
CA MET A 155 15.31 -14.91 3.18
C MET A 155 13.97 -14.52 3.83
N GLN A 156 13.08 -15.47 4.08
CA GLN A 156 11.85 -15.23 4.85
C GLN A 156 12.15 -14.85 6.30
N ASN A 157 13.23 -15.38 6.88
CA ASN A 157 13.71 -15.02 8.22
C ASN A 157 14.41 -13.65 8.28
N GLY A 158 14.50 -12.93 7.16
CA GLY A 158 15.01 -11.56 7.09
C GLY A 158 16.46 -11.43 6.60
N MET A 159 17.09 -12.52 6.14
CA MET A 159 18.42 -12.43 5.52
C MET A 159 18.34 -11.90 4.09
N SER A 160 19.40 -11.21 3.67
CA SER A 160 19.55 -10.78 2.29
C SER A 160 19.78 -11.97 1.36
N ALA A 161 19.56 -11.79 0.05
CA ALA A 161 19.85 -12.85 -0.92
C ALA A 161 21.34 -13.25 -0.88
N GLU A 162 22.23 -12.26 -0.78
CA GLU A 162 23.68 -12.47 -0.67
C GLU A 162 24.06 -13.37 0.51
N ASP A 163 23.54 -13.04 1.70
CA ASP A 163 23.82 -13.80 2.92
C ASP A 163 23.21 -15.19 2.85
N ALA A 164 21.97 -15.32 2.37
CA ALA A 164 21.28 -16.60 2.29
C ALA A 164 21.96 -17.58 1.33
N PHE A 165 22.38 -17.10 0.14
CA PHE A 165 23.15 -17.93 -0.79
C PHE A 165 24.53 -18.25 -0.22
N GLY A 166 25.22 -17.28 0.39
CA GLY A 166 26.53 -17.48 0.99
C GLY A 166 26.52 -18.47 2.15
N GLU A 167 25.48 -18.47 2.98
CA GLU A 167 25.33 -19.41 4.09
C GLU A 167 25.07 -20.84 3.61
N VAL A 168 24.27 -21.01 2.57
CA VAL A 168 24.04 -22.32 1.96
C VAL A 168 25.29 -22.85 1.29
N VAL A 169 26.05 -22.00 0.60
CA VAL A 169 27.35 -22.38 0.03
C VAL A 169 28.27 -22.86 1.15
N LYS A 170 28.49 -22.06 2.21
CA LYS A 170 29.37 -22.43 3.34
C LYS A 170 28.99 -23.73 4.05
N LEU A 171 27.71 -24.11 4.05
CA LEU A 171 27.23 -25.30 4.75
C LEU A 171 27.34 -26.58 3.92
N HIS A 172 27.40 -26.46 2.58
CA HIS A 172 27.24 -27.61 1.68
C HIS A 172 28.32 -27.71 0.58
N PHE A 173 29.18 -26.70 0.41
CA PHE A 173 30.26 -26.64 -0.58
C PHE A 173 31.53 -26.03 0.03
#